data_AF-T1B5Q2-F1
#
_entry.id   AF-T1B5Q2-F1
#
_cell.length_a   1.000
_cell.length_b   1.000
_cell.length_c   1.000
_cell.angle_alpha   90.00
_cell.angle_beta   90.00
_cell.angle_gamma   90.00
#
_symmetry.space_group_name_H-M   'P 1'
#
loop_
_entity.id
_entity.type
_entity.pdbx_description
1 polymer ?
#
loop_
_entity_poly.entity_id
_entity_poly.type
_entity_poly.pdbx_seq_one_letter_code
_entity_poly.pdbx_strand_id
1 'polypeptide(L)' 'KAAVLVMHLVKNHPLPDGNKRSSYVCLREFVHRNNYTWKTGANDEIVSTMIKVASDDITLEELTKWISSRILPA' A
#
# COMPACT_ATOMS: atom_id res chain seq x y z
N LYS A 1 10.37 -3.18 -1.15
CA LYS A 1 10.11 -2.36 -2.36
C LYS A 1 8.67 -1.83 -2.38
N ALA A 2 7.66 -2.70 -2.37
CA ALA A 2 6.24 -2.30 -2.37
C ALA A 2 5.86 -1.30 -1.26
N ALA A 3 6.33 -1.51 -0.02
CA ALA A 3 6.07 -0.58 1.09
C ALA A 3 6.65 0.82 0.87
N VAL A 4 7.87 0.90 0.33
CA VAL A 4 8.53 2.17 0.00
C VAL A 4 7.76 2.93 -1.09
N LEU A 5 7.27 2.20 -2.11
CA LEU A 5 6.42 2.77 -3.16
C LEU A 5 5.16 3.41 -2.56
N VAL A 6 4.42 2.65 -1.74
CA VAL A 6 3.19 3.14 -1.10
C VAL A 6 3.47 4.33 -0.20
N MET A 7 4.48 4.24 0.67
CA MET A 7 4.80 5.29 1.62
C MET A 7 5.14 6.60 0.91
N HIS A 8 5.94 6.56 -0.15
CA HIS A 8 6.27 7.77 -0.90
C HIS A 8 5.11 8.30 -1.76
N LEU A 9 4.31 7.45 -2.39
CA LEU A 9 3.15 7.92 -3.16
C LEU A 9 2.09 8.58 -2.25
N VAL A 10 1.91 8.08 -1.03
CA VAL A 10 1.01 8.70 -0.06
C VAL A 10 1.61 10.02 0.45
N LYS A 11 2.88 10.02 0.89
CA LYS A 11 3.50 11.16 1.59
C LYS A 11 3.95 12.30 0.69
N ASN A 12 4.32 12.03 -0.56
CA ASN A 12 4.77 13.09 -1.47
C ASN A 12 3.61 13.82 -2.14
N HIS A 13 2.37 13.35 -1.94
CA HIS A 13 1.15 13.94 -2.50
C HIS A 13 1.27 14.38 -3.98
N PRO A 14 1.72 13.51 -4.90
CA PRO A 14 1.99 13.90 -6.29
C PRO A 14 0.75 14.27 -7.10
N LEU A 15 -0.45 13.90 -6.64
CA LEU A 15 -1.72 14.20 -7.31
C LEU A 15 -2.51 15.28 -6.53
N PRO A 16 -3.35 16.08 -7.22
CA PRO A 16 -4.24 17.05 -6.56
C PRO A 16 -5.16 16.42 -5.50
N ASP A 17 -5.66 15.21 -5.77
CA ASP A 17 -6.38 14.36 -4.82
C ASP A 17 -6.19 12.88 -5.19
N GLY A 18 -6.62 11.97 -4.33
CA GLY A 18 -6.67 10.54 -4.61
C GLY A 18 -5.39 9.80 -4.27
N ASN A 19 -4.36 10.47 -3.74
CA ASN A 19 -3.04 9.88 -3.45
C ASN A 19 -3.12 8.53 -2.71
N LYS A 20 -3.95 8.42 -1.67
CA LYS A 20 -4.17 7.15 -0.93
C LYS A 20 -4.76 6.04 -1.81
N ARG A 21 -5.79 6.35 -2.61
CA ARG A 21 -6.47 5.41 -3.51
C ARG A 21 -5.53 4.97 -4.63
N SER A 22 -4.84 5.92 -5.27
CA SER A 22 -3.87 5.65 -6.32
C SER A 22 -2.68 4.83 -5.80
N SER A 23 -2.18 5.13 -4.59
CA SER A 23 -1.10 4.35 -3.95
C SER A 23 -1.49 2.89 -3.74
N TYR A 24 -2.74 2.63 -3.35
CA TYR A 24 -3.25 1.26 -3.21
C TYR A 24 -3.35 0.53 -4.56
N VAL A 25 -3.78 1.22 -5.62
CA VAL A 25 -3.80 0.65 -6.98
C VAL A 25 -2.37 0.34 -7.45
N CYS A 26 -1.44 1.29 -7.27
CA CYS A 26 -0.02 1.10 -7.59
C CYS A 26 0.61 -0.07 -6.82
N LEU A 27 0.24 -0.26 -5.55
CA LEU A 27 0.68 -1.42 -4.76
C LEU A 27 0.28 -2.74 -5.42
N ARG A 28 -1.00 -2.89 -5.77
CA ARG A 28 -1.53 -4.12 -6.37
C ARG A 28 -0.88 -4.39 -7.73
N GLU A 29 -0.75 -3.35 -8.55
CA GLU A 29 -0.09 -3.44 -9.86
C GLU A 29 1.39 -3.80 -9.71
N PHE A 30 2.09 -3.20 -8.75
CA PHE A 30 3.49 -3.53 -8.47
C PHE A 30 3.65 -4.99 -8.06
N VAL A 31 2.78 -5.50 -7.18
CA VAL A 31 2.80 -6.91 -6.76
C VAL A 31 2.56 -7.83 -7.96
N HIS A 32 1.56 -7.52 -8.78
CA HIS A 32 1.22 -8.30 -9.98
C HIS A 32 2.38 -8.37 -10.98
N ARG A 33 3.02 -7.23 -11.29
CA ARG A 33 4.18 -7.17 -12.19
C ARG A 33 5.40 -7.94 -11.71
N ASN A 34 5.44 -8.31 -10.43
CA ASN A 34 6.51 -9.11 -9.85
C ASN A 34 6.15 -10.61 -9.74
N ASN A 35 5.14 -11.10 -10.48
CA ASN A 35 4.66 -12.49 -10.45
C ASN A 35 4.13 -12.94 -9.07
N TYR A 36 3.41 -12.04 -8.40
CA TYR A 36 2.69 -12.36 -7.17
C TYR A 36 1.23 -11.93 -7.28
N THR A 37 0.38 -12.52 -6.44
CA THR A 37 -1.02 -12.15 -6.31
C THR A 37 -1.25 -11.37 -5.02
N TRP A 38 -2.14 -10.38 -5.08
CA TRP A 38 -2.54 -9.60 -3.90
C TRP A 38 -3.82 -10.17 -3.25
N LYS A 39 -3.72 -10.57 -1.98
CA LYS A 39 -4.86 -10.97 -1.15
C LYS A 39 -5.61 -9.73 -0.66
N THR A 40 -6.74 -9.43 -1.29
CA THR A 40 -7.62 -8.32 -0.87
C THR A 40 -8.30 -8.65 0.46
N GLY A 41 -8.11 -7.77 1.45
CA GLY A 41 -8.81 -7.80 2.74
C GLY A 41 -10.11 -6.99 2.72
N ALA A 42 -10.69 -6.74 3.90
CA ALA A 42 -11.85 -5.86 4.03
C ALA A 42 -11.50 -4.41 3.63
N ASN A 43 -12.44 -3.72 2.98
CA ASN A 43 -12.23 -2.34 2.51
C ASN A 43 -11.84 -1.39 3.65
N ASP A 44 -12.51 -1.49 4.80
CA ASP A 44 -12.25 -0.61 5.96
C ASP A 44 -10.83 -0.79 6.50
N GLU A 45 -10.30 -2.02 6.45
CA GLU A 45 -8.94 -2.33 6.87
C GLU A 45 -7.90 -1.68 5.95
N ILE A 46 -8.11 -1.76 4.63
CA ILE A 46 -7.25 -1.13 3.62
C ILE A 46 -7.27 0.38 3.78
N VAL A 47 -8.46 0.97 3.93
CA VAL A 47 -8.64 2.41 4.12
C VAL A 47 -7.94 2.86 5.41
N SER A 48 -8.14 2.13 6.51
CA SER A 48 -7.48 2.39 7.79
C SER A 48 -5.95 2.39 7.66
N THR A 49 -5.37 1.38 7.02
CA THR A 49 -3.92 1.34 6.80
C THR A 49 -3.44 2.51 5.96
N MET A 50 -4.15 2.87 4.87
CA MET A 50 -3.76 4.01 4.03
C MET A 50 -3.86 5.36 4.75
N ILE A 51 -4.82 5.50 5.68
CA ILE A 51 -4.90 6.66 6.56
C ILE A 51 -3.69 6.71 7.49
N LYS A 52 -3.33 5.58 8.13
CA LYS A 52 -2.14 5.51 9.01
C LYS A 52 -0.85 5.88 8.29
N VAL A 53 -0.69 5.47 7.03
CA VAL A 53 0.49 5.87 6.21
C VAL A 53 0.54 7.38 6.01
N ALA A 54 -0.62 8.03 5.84
CA ALA A 54 -0.70 9.48 5.65
C ALA A 54 -0.54 10.28 6.94
N SER A 55 -0.89 9.69 8.10
CA SER A 55 -0.79 10.33 9.43
C SER A 55 0.49 10.01 10.19
N ASP A 56 1.45 9.31 9.58
CA ASP A 56 2.67 8.83 10.24
C ASP A 56 2.43 7.83 11.40
N ASP A 57 1.22 7.28 11.52
CA ASP A 57 0.82 6.31 12.56
C ASP A 57 1.22 4.85 12.20
N ILE A 58 2.06 4.66 11.18
CA ILE A 58 2.60 3.36 10.80
C ILE A 58 4.02 3.53 10.28
N THR A 59 4.93 2.74 10.82
CA THR A 59 6.33 2.70 10.38
C THR A 59 6.46 1.98 9.03
N LEU A 60 7.58 2.21 8.34
CA LEU A 60 7.89 1.47 7.12
C LEU A 60 7.99 -0.05 7.37
N GLU A 61 8.49 -0.45 8.55
CA GLU A 61 8.60 -1.85 8.93
C GLU A 61 7.22 -2.51 9.11
N GLU A 62 6.32 -1.86 9.83
CA GLU A 62 4.94 -2.33 10.03
C GLU A 62 4.18 -2.38 8.71
N LEU A 63 4.32 -1.35 7.86
CA LEU A 63 3.73 -1.36 6.52
C LEU A 63 4.29 -2.51 5.68
N THR A 64 5.60 -2.79 5.78
CA THR A 64 6.23 -3.92 5.10
C THR A 64 5.63 -5.25 5.58
N LYS A 65 5.49 -5.45 6.89
CA LYS A 65 4.85 -6.64 7.47
C LYS A 65 3.40 -6.79 6.98
N TRP A 66 2.63 -5.71 7.00
CA TRP A 66 1.24 -5.69 6.54
C TRP A 66 1.11 -6.07 5.05
N ILE A 67 1.97 -5.51 4.20
CA ILE A 67 2.02 -5.82 2.76
C ILE A 67 2.43 -7.27 2.54
N SER A 68 3.51 -7.73 3.17
CA SER A 68 4.03 -9.09 2.98
C SER A 68 3.01 -10.16 3.35
N SER A 69 2.21 -9.95 4.39
CA SER A 69 1.14 -10.88 4.79
C SER A 69 -0.02 -11.00 3.77
N ARG A 70 -0.05 -10.15 2.73
CA ARG A 70 -1.05 -10.13 1.66
C ARG A 70 -0.49 -10.52 0.29
N ILE A 71 0.81 -10.79 0.19
CA ILE A 71 1.44 -11.26 -1.05
C ILE A 71 1.38 -12.78 -1.07
N LEU A 72 0.77 -13.32 -2.12
CA LEU A 72 0.70 -14.76 -2.39
C LEU A 72 1.56 -15.09 -3.62
N PRO A 73 2.21 -16.27 -3.68
CA PRO A 73 2.76 -16.78 -4.93
C PRO A 73 1.69 -16.75 -6.03
N ALA A 74 2.08 -16.37 -7.25
CA ALA A 74 1.19 -16.43 -8.41
C ALA A 74 0.91 -17.88 -8.83
#